data_AF-A0A6L8TE68-F1
#
_entry.id   AF-A0A6L8TE68-F1
#
_cell.length_a   1.000
_cell.length_b   1.000
_cell.length_c   1.000
_cell.angle_alpha   90.00
_cell.angle_beta   90.00
_cell.angle_gamma   90.00
#
_symmetry.space_group_name_H-M   'P 1'
#
loop_
_entity.id
_entity.type
_entity.pdbx_description
1 polymer ?
#
loop_
_entity_poly.entity_id
_entity_poly.type
_entity_poly.pdbx_seq_one_letter_code
_entity_poly.pdbx_strand_id
1 'polypeptide(L)'
;MPMFDIPEEIDEIKIKKDINDFMRKIQEETKPEKCILCGKEQTSFCNSHSVPKMVLKNIAKAGKLYHANKLIEIPVVDKEKGISNSGTFYFIC
;
A
#
# COMPACT_ATOMS: atom_id res chain seq x y z
N MET A 1 11.72 -36.48 -8.61
CA MET A 1 11.67 -35.42 -7.59
C MET A 1 10.62 -34.42 -8.05
N PRO A 2 9.42 -34.38 -7.44
CA PRO A 2 8.43 -33.39 -7.85
C PRO A 2 8.97 -32.01 -7.47
N MET A 3 9.08 -31.14 -8.46
CA MET A 3 9.45 -29.74 -8.34
C MET A 3 8.20 -28.99 -7.86
N PHE A 4 8.23 -28.59 -6.59
CA PHE A 4 7.26 -27.75 -5.88
C PHE A 4 5.88 -28.39 -5.64
N ASP A 5 5.64 -28.78 -4.39
CA ASP A 5 4.31 -28.96 -3.84
C ASP A 5 3.61 -27.58 -3.79
N ILE A 6 3.04 -27.16 -4.92
CA ILE A 6 2.15 -25.99 -4.96
C ILE A 6 0.83 -26.47 -4.33
N PRO A 7 0.40 -25.94 -3.16
CA PRO A 7 -0.83 -26.38 -2.54
C PRO A 7 -2.01 -26.14 -3.49
N GLU A 8 -2.86 -27.15 -3.67
CA GLU A 8 -4.05 -27.10 -4.54
C GLU A 8 -5.06 -26.01 -4.15
N GLU A 9 -4.96 -25.49 -2.93
CA GLU A 9 -5.83 -24.42 -2.44
C GLU A 9 -4.99 -23.34 -1.76
N ILE A 10 -4.75 -22.25 -2.49
CA ILE A 10 -4.11 -21.05 -1.97
C ILE A 10 -5.12 -20.35 -1.07
N ASP A 11 -4.89 -20.36 0.25
CA ASP A 11 -5.67 -19.55 1.19
C ASP A 11 -5.33 -18.06 0.98
N GLU A 12 -6.03 -17.43 0.04
CA GLU A 12 -5.84 -16.02 -0.33
C GLU A 12 -6.01 -15.08 0.85
N ILE A 13 -6.88 -15.42 1.81
CA ILE A 13 -7.13 -14.60 3.00
C ILE A 13 -5.91 -14.62 3.90
N LYS A 14 -5.33 -15.80 4.14
CA LYS A 14 -4.10 -15.94 4.92
C LYS A 14 -2.95 -15.19 4.27
N ILE A 15 -2.76 -15.34 2.95
CA ILE A 15 -1.68 -14.64 2.24
C ILE A 15 -1.88 -13.12 2.30
N LYS A 16 -3.11 -12.61 2.13
CA LYS A 16 -3.39 -11.18 2.29
C LYS A 16 -3.04 -10.67 3.69
N LYS A 17 -3.33 -11.44 4.73
CA LYS A 17 -2.95 -11.09 6.12
C LYS A 17 -1.44 -11.07 6.29
N ASP A 18 -0.74 -12.10 5.81
CA ASP A 18 0.71 -12.21 5.92
C ASP A 18 1.43 -11.06 5.19
N ILE A 19 0.96 -10.69 3.99
CA ILE A 19 1.47 -9.52 3.24
C ILE A 19 1.22 -8.22 4.00
N ASN A 20 0.02 -8.02 4.55
CA ASN A 20 -0.30 -6.79 5.29
C ASN A 20 0.53 -6.66 6.57
N ASP A 21 0.74 -7.76 7.29
CA ASP A 21 1.59 -7.79 8.48
C ASP A 21 3.06 -7.54 8.15
N PHE A 22 3.55 -8.13 7.05
CA PHE A 22 4.91 -7.89 6.55
C PHE A 22 5.12 -6.43 6.16
N MET A 23 4.19 -5.84 5.39
CA MET A 23 4.26 -4.43 4.99
C MET A 23 4.20 -3.48 6.21
N ARG A 24 3.41 -3.81 7.24
CA ARG A 24 3.37 -3.03 8.48
C ARG A 24 4.73 -3.03 9.18
N LYS A 25 5.36 -4.20 9.34
CA LYS A 25 6.68 -4.32 9.97
C LYS A 25 7.74 -3.53 9.19
N ILE A 26 7.76 -3.65 7.86
CA ILE A 26 8.68 -2.86 7.02
C ILE A 26 8.49 -1.37 7.26
N GLN A 27 7.25 -0.88 7.32
CA GLN A 27 7.00 0.55 7.55
C GLN A 27 7.48 1.01 8.93
N GLU A 28 7.38 0.17 9.96
CA GLU A 28 7.87 0.47 11.30
C GLU A 28 9.41 0.48 11.34
N GLU A 29 10.05 -0.49 10.69
CA GLU A 29 11.52 -0.64 10.66
C GLU A 29 12.22 0.36 9.74
N THR A 30 11.57 0.79 8.64
CA THR A 30 12.15 1.72 7.66
C THR A 30 11.76 3.17 7.91
N LYS A 31 11.06 3.45 9.02
CA LYS A 31 10.62 4.79 9.36
C LYS A 31 11.85 5.68 9.59
N PRO A 32 12.00 6.79 8.83
CA PRO A 32 13.17 7.63 9.01
C PRO A 32 13.07 8.40 10.34
N GLU A 33 14.20 8.78 10.92
CA GLU A 33 14.23 9.63 12.12
C GLU A 33 13.87 11.09 11.80
N LYS A 34 14.09 11.48 10.54
CA LYS A 34 13.93 12.84 10.02
C LYS A 34 13.02 12.85 8.81
N CYS A 35 12.22 13.91 8.66
CA CYS A 35 11.44 14.14 7.45
C CYS A 35 12.37 14.23 6.24
N ILE A 36 12.16 13.38 5.23
CA ILE A 36 13.03 13.34 4.05
C ILE A 36 12.97 14.62 3.21
N LEU A 37 11.92 15.43 3.38
CA LEU A 37 11.73 16.67 2.63
C LEU A 37 12.35 17.88 3.33
N CYS A 38 12.17 18.01 4.65
CA CYS A 38 12.59 19.21 5.39
C CYS A 38 13.73 18.97 6.39
N GLY A 39 14.15 17.72 6.62
CA GLY A 39 15.27 17.35 7.49
C GLY A 39 15.01 17.43 8.99
N LYS A 40 13.82 17.85 9.43
CA LYS A 40 13.46 17.96 10.85
C LYS A 40 13.28 16.59 11.47
N GLU A 41 13.73 16.42 12.72
CA GLU A 41 13.40 15.24 13.53
C GLU A 41 11.89 15.13 13.71
N GLN A 42 11.37 13.92 13.62
CA GLN A 42 9.93 13.65 13.69
C GLN A 42 9.64 12.50 14.64
N THR A 43 8.67 12.71 15.52
CA THR A 43 8.08 11.63 16.35
C THR A 43 6.91 10.95 15.63
N SER A 44 6.35 11.59 14.61
CA SER A 44 5.24 11.09 13.80
C SER A 44 5.35 11.59 12.35
N PHE A 45 4.71 10.86 11.44
CA PHE A 45 4.77 11.16 10.01
C PHE A 45 3.36 11.25 9.44
N CYS A 46 3.17 12.11 8.45
CA CYS A 46 1.89 12.32 7.81
C CYS A 46 1.57 11.21 6.81
N ASN A 47 0.28 10.82 6.77
CA ASN A 47 -0.27 10.00 5.69
C ASN A 47 -0.37 10.84 4.41
N SER A 48 0.70 10.80 3.62
CA SER A 48 0.87 11.63 2.42
C SER A 48 0.57 10.84 1.16
N HIS A 49 0.25 11.52 0.06
CA HIS A 49 -0.10 10.90 -1.23
C HIS A 49 0.94 11.21 -2.29
N SER A 50 1.32 10.21 -3.09
CA SER A 50 2.24 10.39 -4.24
C SER A 50 1.66 11.31 -5.31
N VAL A 51 0.34 11.31 -5.46
CA VAL A 51 -0.41 12.26 -6.28
C VAL A 51 -1.26 13.12 -5.35
N PRO A 52 -1.23 14.47 -5.46
CA PRO A 52 -1.99 15.34 -4.57
C PRO A 52 -3.47 14.94 -4.45
N LYS A 53 -3.98 14.91 -3.22
CA LYS A 53 -5.36 14.45 -2.92
C LYS A 53 -6.43 15.19 -3.71
N MET A 54 -6.20 16.47 -4.05
CA MET A 54 -7.11 17.25 -4.89
C MET A 54 -7.23 16.68 -6.31
N VAL A 55 -6.13 16.19 -6.89
CA VAL A 55 -6.12 15.55 -8.20
C VAL A 55 -6.85 14.21 -8.10
N LEU A 56 -6.54 13.41 -7.08
CA LEU A 56 -7.21 12.13 -6.83
C LEU A 56 -8.73 12.26 -6.71
N LYS A 57 -9.24 13.32 -6.05
CA LYS A 57 -10.68 13.60 -5.96
C LYS A 57 -11.32 13.82 -7.33
N ASN A 58 -10.63 14.46 -8.27
CA ASN A 58 -11.17 14.78 -9.59
C ASN A 58 -11.27 13.56 -10.50
N ILE A 59 -10.39 12.58 -10.32
CA ILE A 59 -10.37 11.35 -11.13
C ILE A 59 -11.04 10.16 -10.45
N ALA A 60 -11.47 10.31 -9.20
CA ALA A 60 -12.15 9.26 -8.45
C ALA A 60 -13.62 9.11 -8.89
N LYS A 61 -14.07 7.86 -9.00
CA LYS A 61 -15.47 7.52 -9.23
C LYS A 61 -16.04 6.94 -7.94
N ALA A 62 -17.12 7.53 -7.41
CA ALA A 62 -17.73 7.13 -6.14
C ALA A 62 -16.71 7.03 -4.97
N GLY A 63 -15.74 7.95 -4.92
CA GLY A 63 -14.71 7.99 -3.88
C GLY A 63 -13.61 6.92 -4.02
N LYS A 64 -13.56 6.19 -5.13
CA LYS A 64 -12.60 5.12 -5.40
C LYS A 64 -11.81 5.35 -6.70
N LEU A 65 -10.65 4.71 -6.76
CA LEU A 65 -9.72 4.73 -7.88
C LEU A 65 -9.34 3.31 -8.26
N TYR A 66 -9.22 3.06 -9.56
CA TYR A 66 -8.59 1.84 -10.07
C TYR A 66 -7.08 1.88 -9.81
N HIS A 67 -6.54 0.74 -9.39
CA HIS A 67 -5.11 0.49 -9.30
C HIS A 67 -4.66 -0.33 -10.50
N ALA A 68 -3.34 -0.40 -10.74
CA ALA A 68 -2.76 -1.22 -11.83
C ALA A 68 -3.24 -2.68 -11.78
N ASN A 69 -3.57 -3.18 -10.59
CA ASN A 69 -4.09 -4.53 -10.42
C ASN A 69 -5.47 -4.77 -11.08
N LYS A 70 -6.18 -3.71 -11.49
CA LYS A 70 -7.38 -3.85 -12.34
C LYS A 70 -7.05 -4.49 -13.70
N LEU A 71 -5.80 -4.36 -14.17
CA LEU A 71 -5.32 -4.93 -15.42
C LEU A 71 -4.52 -6.22 -15.20
N ILE A 72 -3.69 -6.29 -14.15
CA ILE A 72 -2.79 -7.43 -13.89
C ILE A 72 -3.52 -8.60 -13.23
N GLU A 73 -4.56 -8.32 -12.45
CA GLU A 73 -5.41 -9.31 -11.79
C GLU A 73 -4.71 -10.27 -10.80
N ILE A 74 -3.72 -9.76 -10.05
CA ILE A 74 -3.10 -10.50 -8.95
C ILE A 74 -4.16 -10.74 -7.85
N PRO A 75 -4.48 -12.00 -7.47
CA PRO A 75 -5.59 -12.32 -6.57
C PRO A 75 -5.51 -11.63 -5.20
N VAL A 76 -4.30 -11.46 -4.68
CA VAL A 76 -4.04 -10.92 -3.34
C VAL A 76 -3.95 -9.40 -3.27
N VAL A 77 -4.07 -8.70 -4.41
CA VAL A 77 -3.93 -7.24 -4.48
C VAL A 77 -5.28 -6.59 -4.81
N ASP A 78 -5.61 -5.47 -4.16
CA ASP A 78 -6.87 -4.78 -4.44
C ASP A 78 -6.87 -4.15 -5.83
N LYS A 79 -7.96 -4.36 -6.60
CA LYS A 79 -8.16 -3.72 -7.91
C LYS A 79 -8.58 -2.25 -7.79
N GLU A 80 -9.22 -1.89 -6.67
CA GLU A 80 -9.70 -0.55 -6.37
C GLU A 80 -9.38 -0.18 -4.93
N LYS A 81 -9.05 1.09 -4.68
CA LYS A 81 -8.94 1.64 -3.32
C LYS A 81 -9.64 2.98 -3.21
N GLY A 82 -10.02 3.33 -1.99
CA GLY A 82 -10.52 4.67 -1.67
C GLY A 82 -9.44 5.73 -1.84
N ILE A 83 -9.87 6.98 -2.09
CA ILE A 83 -8.96 8.14 -2.23
C ILE A 83 -7.97 8.23 -1.07
N SER A 84 -8.43 8.00 0.17
CA SER A 84 -7.61 8.13 1.38
C SER A 84 -6.41 7.18 1.42
N ASN A 85 -6.49 6.02 0.76
CA ASN A 85 -5.50 4.95 0.84
C ASN A 85 -4.81 4.66 -0.51
N SER A 86 -5.00 5.54 -1.50
CA SER A 86 -4.46 5.34 -2.85
C SER A 86 -3.12 6.07 -3.00
N GLY A 87 -2.03 5.32 -3.19
CA GLY A 87 -0.69 5.89 -3.40
C GLY A 87 -0.16 6.60 -2.15
N THR A 88 -0.42 6.05 -0.97
CA THR A 88 -0.04 6.67 0.31
C THR A 88 1.37 6.28 0.77
N PHE A 89 2.05 7.19 1.47
CA PHE A 89 3.34 6.96 2.12
C PHE A 89 3.46 7.78 3.42
N TYR A 90 4.42 7.41 4.28
CA TYR A 90 4.57 7.92 5.65
C TYR A 90 6.02 8.32 5.98
N PHE A 91 6.64 9.17 5.14
CA PHE A 91 8.06 9.55 5.27
C PHE A 91 8.29 11.06 5.36
N ILE A 92 7.23 11.88 5.30
CA ILE A 92 7.29 13.34 5.45
C ILE A 92 6.39 13.82 6.60
N CYS A 93 6.74 15.00 7.11
CA CYS A 93 5.99 15.75 8.11
C CYS A 93 4.76 16.46 7.53
#